data_AF-A0AAW8LB68-F1
#
_entry.id   AF-A0AAW8LB68-F1
#
_cell.length_a   1.000
_cell.length_b   1.000
_cell.length_c   1.000
_cell.angle_alpha   90.00
_cell.angle_beta   90.00
_cell.angle_gamma   90.00
#
_symmetry.space_group_name_H-M   'P 1'
#
loop_
_entity.id
_entity.type
_entity.pdbx_description
1 polymer ?
#
loop_
_entity_poly.entity_id
_entity_poly.type
_entity_poly.pdbx_seq_one_letter_code
_entity_poly.pdbx_strand_id
1 'polypeptide(L)'
;MRPEQPAGGLERCPAWCVVNHDVAGGELNGVVHESAHLPVAGVVPQRRYGGDGEPERQAVTTELYLVRYQYAGEADEWLYLGDGRYGLEVSPETAQRLRWAIGQVMDTKAARR
;
A
#
# COMPACT_ATOMS: atom_id res chain seq x y z
N MET A 1 11.33 29.33 20.05
CA MET A 1 12.33 28.26 20.28
C MET A 1 11.57 26.95 20.23
N ARG A 2 11.62 26.24 19.09
CA ARG A 2 11.05 24.90 18.94
C ARG A 2 12.09 23.92 19.50
N PRO A 3 11.74 22.93 20.34
CA PRO A 3 12.73 21.96 20.78
C PRO A 3 13.18 21.19 19.55
N GLU A 4 14.46 21.37 19.22
CA GLU A 4 15.18 20.59 18.23
C GLU A 4 15.14 19.13 18.72
N GLN A 5 14.46 18.26 17.98
CA GLN A 5 14.53 16.82 18.21
C GLN A 5 16.01 16.40 18.11
N PRO A 6 16.52 15.55 19.00
CA PRO A 6 17.92 15.17 18.96
C PRO A 6 18.22 14.48 17.64
N ALA A 7 19.14 15.04 16.86
CA ALA A 7 19.83 14.34 15.79
C ALA A 7 20.71 13.26 16.43
N GLY A 8 20.10 12.11 16.74
CA GLY A 8 20.71 11.15 17.66
C GLY A 8 19.89 9.89 17.88
N GLY A 9 19.30 9.36 16.82
CA GLY A 9 18.79 8.00 16.78
C GLY A 9 18.82 7.57 15.33
N LEU A 10 19.72 6.67 14.96
CA LEU A 10 19.44 5.81 13.82
C LEU A 10 18.06 5.22 14.10
N GLU A 11 17.02 5.64 13.39
CA GLU A 11 15.75 4.93 13.46
C GLU A 11 16.07 3.52 13.00
N ARG A 12 16.14 2.61 13.98
CA ARG A 12 16.48 1.22 13.72
C ARG A 12 15.41 0.70 12.80
N CYS A 13 15.83 -0.05 11.78
CA CYS A 13 14.94 -0.75 10.86
C CYS A 13 13.72 -1.29 11.63
N PRO A 14 12.49 -0.89 11.26
CA PRO A 14 11.29 -1.30 11.99
C PRO A 14 11.19 -2.82 12.07
N ALA A 15 10.68 -3.36 13.18
CA ALA A 15 10.63 -4.81 13.39
C ALA A 15 9.76 -5.57 12.37
N TRP A 16 8.88 -4.87 11.65
CA TRP A 16 8.06 -5.41 10.57
C TRP A 16 8.76 -5.38 9.20
N CYS A 17 9.87 -4.66 9.07
CA CYS A 17 10.60 -4.53 7.82
C CYS A 17 11.32 -5.84 7.48
N VAL A 18 11.20 -6.29 6.23
CA VAL A 18 11.85 -7.49 5.71
C VAL A 18 12.96 -7.18 4.69
N VAL A 19 13.12 -5.90 4.33
CA VAL A 19 14.17 -5.47 3.40
C VAL A 19 15.53 -5.56 4.09
N ASN A 20 16.48 -6.22 3.44
CA ASN A 20 17.86 -6.27 3.91
C ASN A 20 18.56 -4.95 3.58
N HIS A 21 18.61 -4.06 4.56
CA HIS A 21 19.43 -2.85 4.50
C HIS A 21 20.83 -3.19 5.00
N ASP A 22 21.71 -3.63 4.11
CA ASP A 22 23.10 -3.91 4.49
C ASP A 22 23.75 -2.60 4.94
N VAL A 23 24.06 -2.51 6.24
CA VAL A 23 24.39 -1.24 6.93
C VAL A 23 25.85 -0.86 6.72
N ALA A 24 26.31 -0.80 5.47
CA ALA A 24 27.63 -0.26 5.15
C ALA A 24 27.57 1.27 5.07
N GLY A 25 27.42 1.89 6.25
CA GLY A 25 27.66 3.30 6.56
C GLY A 25 27.60 4.33 5.43
N GLY A 26 26.47 5.03 5.32
CA GLY A 26 26.40 6.33 4.66
C GLY A 26 25.07 6.61 4.00
N GLU A 27 24.30 7.53 4.57
CA GLU A 27 23.02 8.09 4.09
C GLU A 27 21.83 7.12 4.02
N LEU A 28 20.89 7.30 4.97
CA LEU A 28 19.55 6.70 4.93
C LEU A 28 18.61 7.41 3.94
N ASN A 29 19.11 8.39 3.18
CA ASN A 29 18.30 9.16 2.26
C ASN A 29 17.77 8.23 1.15
N GLY A 30 16.45 8.05 1.11
CA GLY A 30 15.80 7.16 0.13
C GLY A 30 15.77 5.68 0.51
N VAL A 31 16.19 5.31 1.73
CA VAL A 31 15.94 3.97 2.27
C VAL A 31 14.44 3.81 2.54
N VAL A 32 13.84 2.75 1.99
CA VAL A 32 12.42 2.41 2.23
C VAL A 32 12.36 1.13 3.02
N HIS A 33 11.72 1.18 4.18
CA HIS A 33 11.36 0.00 4.95
C HIS A 33 10.07 -0.58 4.39
N GLU A 34 10.03 -1.88 4.11
CA GLU A 34 8.83 -2.56 3.58
C GLU A 34 8.54 -3.82 4.36
N SER A 35 7.26 -4.08 4.64
CA SER A 35 6.80 -5.35 5.19
C SER A 35 6.85 -6.45 4.13
N ALA A 36 6.72 -7.70 4.56
CA ALA A 36 6.41 -8.77 3.62
C ALA A 36 5.16 -8.42 2.80
N HIS A 37 5.21 -8.72 1.51
CA HIS A 37 4.07 -8.56 0.63
C HIS A 37 3.00 -9.58 1.00
N LEU A 38 1.81 -9.11 1.35
CA LEU A 38 0.66 -9.97 1.57
C LEU A 38 -0.12 -10.10 0.25
N PRO A 39 -0.09 -11.26 -0.43
CA PRO A 39 -0.86 -11.45 -1.65
C PRO A 39 -2.35 -11.55 -1.35
N VAL A 40 -3.15 -10.93 -2.20
CA VAL A 40 -4.62 -10.90 -2.15
C VAL A 40 -5.13 -11.23 -3.54
N ALA A 41 -5.82 -12.37 -3.67
CA ALA A 41 -6.49 -12.73 -4.92
C ALA A 41 -7.56 -11.66 -5.26
N GLY A 42 -7.45 -11.07 -6.45
CA GLY A 42 -8.28 -9.96 -6.89
C GLY A 42 -8.93 -10.22 -8.25
N VAL A 43 -9.99 -9.47 -8.51
CA VAL A 43 -10.60 -9.35 -9.84
C VAL A 43 -10.74 -7.87 -10.14
N VAL A 44 -10.05 -7.41 -11.17
CA VAL A 44 -10.00 -5.98 -11.55
C VAL A 44 -10.61 -5.76 -12.94
N PRO A 45 -11.29 -4.62 -13.17
CA PRO A 45 -11.79 -4.29 -14.49
C PRO A 45 -10.65 -3.79 -15.38
N GLN A 46 -10.42 -4.45 -16.51
CA GLN A 46 -9.52 -3.97 -17.56
C GLN A 46 -10.34 -3.44 -18.74
N ARG A 47 -9.92 -2.30 -19.30
CA ARG A 47 -10.50 -1.78 -20.54
C ARG A 47 -9.85 -2.49 -21.72
N ARG A 48 -10.67 -3.07 -22.59
CA ARG A 48 -10.25 -3.62 -23.88
C ARG A 48 -11.06 -2.93 -24.98
N TYR A 49 -10.46 -2.74 -26.14
CA TYR A 49 -11.22 -2.38 -27.34
C TYR A 49 -11.71 -3.66 -27.99
N GLY A 50 -13.03 -3.77 -28.13
CA GLY A 50 -13.69 -4.87 -28.85
C GLY A 50 -13.32 -4.88 -30.33
N GLY A 51 -13.75 -5.93 -31.06
CA GLY A 51 -13.55 -6.01 -32.51
C GLY A 51 -14.29 -4.92 -33.30
N ASP A 52 -15.26 -4.26 -32.67
CA ASP A 52 -16.04 -3.12 -33.15
C ASP A 52 -15.42 -1.75 -32.75
N GLY A 53 -14.33 -1.75 -31.98
CA GLY A 53 -13.67 -0.53 -31.50
C GLY A 53 -14.33 0.11 -30.27
N GLU A 54 -15.38 -0.51 -29.71
CA GLU A 54 -16.02 0.01 -28.50
C GLU A 54 -15.26 -0.42 -27.24
N PRO A 55 -15.17 0.43 -26.20
CA PRO A 55 -14.49 0.11 -24.96
C PRO A 55 -15.33 -0.86 -24.11
N GLU A 56 -14.89 -2.11 -24.04
CA GLU A 56 -15.44 -3.14 -23.17
C GLU A 56 -14.66 -3.23 -21.85
N ARG A 57 -15.34 -3.52 -20.74
CA ARG A 57 -14.69 -3.83 -19.46
C ARG A 57 -14.73 -5.34 -19.22
N GLN A 58 -13.56 -5.95 -19.16
CA GLN A 58 -13.41 -7.36 -18.81
C GLN A 58 -12.98 -7.50 -17.36
N ALA A 59 -13.58 -8.46 -16.64
CA ALA A 59 -13.12 -8.88 -15.33
C ALA A 59 -11.89 -9.77 -15.50
N VAL A 60 -10.75 -9.34 -14.97
CA VAL A 60 -9.47 -10.06 -15.07
C VAL A 60 -9.01 -10.44 -13.68
N THR A 61 -8.73 -11.73 -13.50
CA THR A 61 -8.10 -12.24 -12.28
C THR A 61 -6.70 -11.65 -12.17
N THR A 62 -6.38 -11.10 -11.00
CA THR A 62 -5.07 -10.52 -10.71
C THR A 62 -4.65 -10.88 -9.29
N GLU A 63 -3.36 -10.75 -9.02
CA GLU A 63 -2.83 -10.76 -7.66
C GLU A 63 -2.54 -9.32 -7.24
N LEU A 64 -3.16 -8.89 -6.13
CA LEU A 64 -2.86 -7.62 -5.50
C LEU A 64 -1.94 -7.87 -4.30
N TYR A 65 -1.09 -6.90 -3.99
CA TYR A 65 -0.22 -6.93 -2.83
C TYR A 65 -0.64 -5.84 -1.85
N LEU A 66 -0.80 -6.22 -0.59
CA LEU A 66 -0.90 -5.29 0.52
C LEU A 66 0.48 -5.20 1.19
N VAL A 67 1.05 -3.99 1.23
CA VAL A 67 2.40 -3.74 1.75
C VAL A 67 2.36 -2.53 2.67
N ARG A 68 2.97 -2.64 3.84
CA ARG A 68 3.27 -1.50 4.71
C ARG A 68 4.67 -1.00 4.37
N TYR A 69 4.82 0.31 4.22
CA TYR A 69 6.13 0.91 4.00
C TYR A 69 6.32 2.24 4.74
N GLN A 70 7.58 2.62 4.92
CA GLN A 70 8.00 3.85 5.59
C GLN A 70 9.35 4.31 5.00
N TYR A 71 9.48 5.60 4.71
CA TYR A 71 10.77 6.19 4.35
C TYR A 71 11.62 6.39 5.60
N ALA A 72 12.89 6.01 5.54
CA ALA A 72 13.79 6.15 6.67
C ALA A 72 13.96 7.63 7.05
N GLY A 73 13.79 7.93 8.34
CA GLY A 73 13.83 9.30 8.85
C GLY A 73 12.51 10.07 8.71
N GLU A 74 11.48 9.46 8.14
CA GLU A 74 10.11 9.98 8.13
C GLU A 74 9.25 9.27 9.18
N ALA A 75 8.45 10.04 9.92
CA ALA A 75 7.54 9.49 10.92
C ALA A 75 6.29 8.84 10.29
N ASP A 76 5.96 9.21 9.05
CA ASP A 76 4.75 8.78 8.38
C ASP A 76 4.92 7.38 7.78
N GLU A 77 3.93 6.54 8.04
CA GLU A 77 3.82 5.21 7.46
C GLU A 77 2.69 5.15 6.44
N TRP A 78 2.85 4.25 5.48
CA TRP A 78 1.94 4.12 4.36
C TRP A 78 1.56 2.65 4.13
N LEU A 79 0.36 2.43 3.61
CA LEU A 79 -0.13 1.15 3.11
C LEU A 79 -0.39 1.27 1.62
N TYR A 80 0.25 0.40 0.85
CA TYR A 80 0.02 0.21 -0.57
C TYR A 80 -0.88 -1.01 -0.79
N LEU A 81 -1.93 -0.86 -1.59
CA LEU A 81 -2.72 -1.95 -2.16
C LEU A 81 -2.72 -1.85 -3.68
N GLY A 82 -2.10 -2.79 -4.38
CA GLY A 82 -2.05 -2.76 -5.85
C GLY A 82 -1.32 -3.92 -6.50
N ASP A 83 -1.18 -3.90 -7.82
CA ASP A 83 -0.56 -4.97 -8.62
C ASP A 83 0.89 -4.67 -9.02
N GLY A 84 1.51 -3.66 -8.40
CA GLY A 84 2.84 -3.15 -8.75
C GLY A 84 2.85 -2.16 -9.92
N ARG A 85 1.76 -2.04 -10.68
CA ARG A 85 1.60 -1.05 -11.76
C ARG A 85 0.56 0.02 -11.42
N TYR A 86 -0.54 -0.40 -10.79
CA TYR A 86 -1.63 0.43 -10.34
C TYR A 86 -1.95 0.08 -8.89
N GLY A 87 -2.13 1.08 -8.05
CA GLY A 87 -2.45 0.86 -6.65
C GLY A 87 -2.99 2.10 -5.96
N LEU A 88 -3.39 1.88 -4.71
CA LEU A 88 -3.83 2.89 -3.78
C LEU A 88 -2.83 2.94 -2.62
N GLU A 89 -2.31 4.13 -2.34
CA GLU A 89 -1.47 4.40 -1.18
C GLU A 89 -2.25 5.27 -0.19
N VAL A 90 -2.30 4.85 1.07
CA VAL A 90 -3.03 5.54 2.13
C VAL A 90 -2.33 5.39 3.47
N SER A 91 -2.56 6.33 4.39
CA SER A 91 -2.12 6.15 5.77
C SER A 91 -2.86 4.98 6.46
N PRO A 92 -2.29 4.37 7.51
CA PRO A 92 -2.96 3.33 8.31
C PRO A 92 -4.37 3.72 8.81
N GLU A 93 -4.55 4.97 9.24
CA GLU A 93 -5.84 5.47 9.74
C GLU A 93 -6.88 5.55 8.61
N THR A 94 -6.42 5.91 7.40
CA THR A 94 -7.28 5.97 6.22
C THR A 94 -7.62 4.58 5.74
N ALA A 95 -6.67 3.63 5.73
CA ALA A 95 -6.92 2.23 5.44
C ALA A 95 -7.94 1.61 6.41
N GLN A 96 -7.84 1.92 7.69
CA GLN A 96 -8.81 1.48 8.71
C GLN A 96 -10.22 1.99 8.39
N ARG A 97 -10.37 3.28 8.06
CA ARG A 97 -11.66 3.87 7.66
C ARG A 97 -12.19 3.26 6.37
N LEU A 98 -11.33 3.02 5.38
CA LEU A 98 -11.69 2.38 4.12
C LEU A 98 -12.18 0.94 4.33
N ARG A 99 -11.53 0.15 5.19
CA ARG A 99 -11.99 -1.20 5.52
C ARG A 99 -13.44 -1.19 6.00
N TRP A 100 -13.78 -0.28 6.92
CA TRP A 100 -15.14 -0.13 7.42
C TRP A 100 -16.11 0.30 6.33
N ALA A 101 -15.76 1.32 5.55
CA ALA A 101 -16.61 1.82 4.47
C ALA A 101 -16.89 0.75 3.40
N ILE A 102 -15.89 -0.05 3.03
CA ILE A 102 -16.04 -1.17 2.09
C ILE A 102 -17.03 -2.20 2.64
N GLY A 103 -16.89 -2.59 3.91
CA GLY A 103 -17.82 -3.51 4.58
C GLY A 103 -19.27 -3.01 4.49
N GLN A 104 -19.51 -1.74 4.84
CA GLN A 104 -20.85 -1.14 4.76
C GLN A 104 -21.46 -1.19 3.36
N VAL A 105 -20.67 -0.89 2.31
CA VAL A 105 -21.14 -0.94 0.92
C VAL A 105 -21.47 -2.37 0.49
N MET A 106 -20.68 -3.36 0.91
CA MET A 106 -20.90 -4.77 0.60
C MET A 106 -22.15 -5.32 1.31
N ASP A 107 -22.33 -5.01 2.59
CA ASP A 107 -23.49 -5.44 3.37
C ASP A 107 -24.80 -4.85 2.83
N THR A 108 -24.76 -3.58 2.38
CA THR A 108 -25.91 -2.91 1.75
C THR A 108 -26.33 -3.59 0.44
N LYS A 109 -25.38 -4.16 -0.32
CA LYS A 109 -25.69 -4.95 -1.51
C LYS A 109 -26.31 -6.31 -1.17
N ALA A 110 -25.95 -6.92 -0.04
CA ALA A 110 -26.51 -8.18 0.41
C ALA A 110 -27.98 -8.05 0.84
N ALA A 111 -28.34 -6.94 1.52
CA ALA A 111 -29.73 -6.68 1.95
C ALA A 111 -30.72 -6.35 0.80
N ARG A 112 -30.22 -6.14 -0.42
CA ARG A 112 -31.02 -5.84 -1.62
C ARG A 112 -31.25 -7.06 -2.53
N ARG A 113 -30.85 -8.26 -2.10
CA ARG A 113 -31.04 -9.52 -2.83
C ARG A 113 -32.09 -10.39 -2.17
#